data_AF-A0A150WGP6-F1
#
_entry.id   AF-A0A150WGP6-F1
#
_cell.length_a   1.000
_cell.length_b   1.000
_cell.length_c   1.000
_cell.angle_alpha   90.00
_cell.angle_beta   90.00
_cell.angle_gamma   90.00
#
_symmetry.space_group_name_H-M   'P 1'
#
loop_
_entity.id
_entity.type
_entity.pdbx_description
1 polymer ?
#
loop_
_entity_poly.entity_id
_entity_poly.type
_entity_poly.pdbx_seq_one_letter_code
_entity_poly.pdbx_strand_id
1 'polypeptide(L)'
;MSSENFRQLKPFFSILVIIFTLFSIVFLQMEERRMGYSVLKLTREHKKVWEEKRTKEIALAKITRPQLLDTMAQQKFTLKKVQANQIIHLTGAMTKEADKVVNKDIAKKDL
;
A
#
# COMPACT_ATOMS: atom_id res chain seq x y z
N MET A 1 -4.95 -2.14 -67.73
CA MET A 1 -6.35 -2.62 -67.59
C MET A 1 -7.24 -1.40 -67.46
N SER A 2 -8.26 -1.35 -68.32
CA SER A 2 -8.99 -0.17 -68.79
C SER A 2 -9.76 0.56 -67.70
N SER A 3 -9.64 1.89 -67.69
CA SER A 3 -10.40 2.82 -66.85
C SER A 3 -11.93 2.68 -66.97
N GLU A 4 -12.41 2.04 -68.03
CA GLU A 4 -13.83 1.69 -68.23
C GLU A 4 -14.33 0.65 -67.21
N ASN A 5 -13.50 -0.32 -66.84
CA ASN A 5 -13.84 -1.32 -65.81
C ASN A 5 -14.05 -0.66 -64.44
N PHE A 6 -13.33 0.43 -64.17
CA PHE A 6 -13.43 1.17 -62.91
C PHE A 6 -14.74 1.96 -62.78
N ARG A 7 -15.31 2.43 -63.91
CA ARG A 7 -16.64 3.07 -63.91
C ARG A 7 -17.75 2.06 -63.65
N GLN A 8 -17.62 0.82 -64.14
CA GLN A 8 -18.58 -0.26 -63.89
C GLN A 8 -18.56 -0.77 -62.45
N LEU A 9 -17.45 -0.62 -61.73
CA LEU A 9 -17.32 -1.01 -60.31
C LEU A 9 -17.88 0.00 -59.30
N LYS A 10 -18.12 1.26 -59.71
CA LYS A 10 -18.69 2.32 -58.84
C LYS A 10 -19.99 1.93 -58.11
N PRO A 11 -21.01 1.34 -58.77
CA PRO A 11 -22.23 0.93 -58.08
C PRO A 11 -21.98 -0.16 -57.03
N PHE A 12 -21.08 -1.11 -57.31
CA PHE A 12 -20.71 -2.14 -56.34
C PHE A 12 -20.00 -1.55 -55.12
N PHE A 13 -19.09 -0.60 -55.34
CA PHE A 13 -18.43 0.10 -54.24
C PHE A 13 -19.41 0.92 -53.41
N SER A 14 -20.38 1.60 -54.03
CA SER A 14 -21.43 2.34 -53.33
C SER A 14 -22.25 1.43 -52.41
N ILE A 15 -22.67 0.26 -52.90
CA ILE A 15 -23.43 -0.72 -52.10
C ILE A 15 -22.55 -1.30 -50.98
N LEU A 16 -21.29 -1.60 -51.27
CA LEU A 16 -20.34 -2.10 -50.28
C LEU A 16 -20.13 -1.10 -49.14
N VAL A 17 -20.00 0.19 -49.45
CA VAL A 17 -19.88 1.25 -48.43
C VAL A 17 -21.13 1.32 -47.58
N ILE A 18 -22.33 1.23 -48.17
CA ILE A 18 -23.60 1.23 -47.42
C ILE A 18 -23.69 0.02 -46.48
N ILE A 19 -23.32 -1.17 -46.94
CA ILE A 19 -23.29 -2.38 -46.12
C ILE A 19 -22.28 -2.22 -44.99
N PHE A 20 -21.08 -1.73 -45.30
CA PHE A 20 -20.01 -1.55 -44.32
C PHE A 20 -20.38 -0.54 -43.23
N THR A 21 -21.03 0.57 -43.58
CA THR A 21 -21.48 1.56 -42.60
C THR A 21 -22.58 1.00 -41.71
N LEU A 22 -23.56 0.29 -42.28
CA LEU A 22 -24.61 -0.39 -41.50
C LEU A 22 -24.03 -1.41 -40.52
N PHE A 23 -23.10 -2.25 -40.97
CA PHE A 23 -22.41 -3.19 -40.09
C PHE A 23 -21.61 -2.48 -39.01
N SER A 24 -20.85 -1.44 -39.37
CA SER A 24 -20.02 -0.68 -38.43
C SER A 24 -20.86 -0.08 -37.31
N ILE A 25 -22.05 0.45 -37.60
CA ILE A 25 -22.97 1.00 -36.60
C ILE A 25 -23.40 -0.09 -35.61
N VAL A 26 -23.79 -1.27 -36.10
CA VAL A 26 -24.21 -2.39 -35.25
C VAL A 26 -23.05 -2.89 -34.38
N PHE A 27 -21.84 -2.99 -34.94
CA PHE A 27 -20.65 -3.36 -34.19
C PHE A 27 -20.33 -2.35 -33.10
N LEU A 28 -20.44 -1.05 -33.40
CA LEU A 28 -20.18 0.01 -32.42
C LEU A 28 -21.16 -0.09 -31.23
N GLN A 29 -22.45 -0.31 -31.49
CA GLN A 29 -23.47 -0.48 -30.45
C GLN A 29 -23.24 -1.75 -29.61
N MET A 30 -22.84 -2.86 -30.25
CA MET A 30 -22.53 -4.10 -29.53
C MET A 30 -21.26 -3.96 -28.68
N GLU A 31 -20.26 -3.25 -29.19
CA GLU A 31 -19.00 -3.01 -28.50
C GLU A 31 -19.20 -2.11 -27.27
N GLU A 32 -19.98 -1.02 -27.41
CA GLU A 32 -20.33 -0.13 -26.29
C GLU A 32 -21.02 -0.91 -25.17
N ARG A 33 -21.98 -1.79 -25.52
CA ARG A 33 -22.67 -2.62 -24.53
C ARG A 33 -21.72 -3.61 -23.85
N ARG A 34 -20.82 -4.25 -24.59
CA ARG A 34 -19.82 -5.18 -24.03
C ARG A 34 -18.85 -4.46 -23.08
N MET A 35 -18.30 -3.34 -23.52
CA MET A 35 -17.41 -2.49 -22.73
C MET A 35 -18.11 -1.98 -21.47
N GLY A 36 -19.36 -1.52 -21.59
CA GLY A 36 -20.16 -1.05 -20.47
C GLY A 36 -20.32 -2.10 -19.36
N TYR A 37 -20.63 -3.35 -19.71
CA TYR A 37 -20.72 -4.42 -18.71
C TYR A 37 -19.36 -4.75 -18.07
N SER A 38 -18.28 -4.72 -18.86
CA SER A 38 -16.93 -4.95 -18.35
C SER A 38 -16.52 -3.88 -17.34
N VAL A 39 -16.71 -2.60 -17.68
CA VAL A 39 -16.38 -1.46 -16.82
C VAL A 39 -17.21 -1.48 -15.54
N LEU A 40 -18.52 -1.78 -15.64
CA LEU A 40 -19.40 -1.86 -14.47
C LEU A 40 -18.98 -2.99 -13.53
N LYS A 41 -18.62 -4.17 -14.07
CA LYS A 41 -18.08 -5.28 -13.29
C LYS A 41 -16.77 -4.89 -12.62
N LEU A 42 -15.83 -4.33 -13.38
CA LEU A 42 -14.52 -3.92 -12.87
C LEU A 42 -14.64 -2.85 -11.77
N THR A 43 -15.57 -1.91 -11.92
CA THR A 43 -15.84 -0.86 -10.92
C THR A 43 -16.35 -1.46 -9.61
N ARG A 44 -17.23 -2.46 -9.68
CA ARG A 44 -17.75 -3.16 -8.49
C ARG A 44 -16.64 -3.94 -7.79
N GLU A 45 -15.82 -4.66 -8.55
CA GLU A 45 -14.68 -5.41 -8.01
C GLU A 45 -13.65 -4.46 -7.37
N HIS A 46 -13.30 -3.38 -8.04
CA HIS A 46 -12.40 -2.35 -7.50
C HIS A 46 -12.94 -1.75 -6.21
N LYS A 47 -14.24 -1.40 -6.16
CA LYS A 47 -14.87 -0.87 -4.94
C LYS A 47 -14.76 -1.85 -3.77
N LYS A 48 -15.01 -3.14 -4.00
CA LYS A 48 -14.89 -4.18 -2.97
C LYS A 48 -13.46 -4.27 -2.43
N VAL A 49 -12.46 -4.33 -3.31
CA VAL A 49 -11.05 -4.40 -2.91
C VAL A 49 -10.62 -3.14 -2.16
N TRP A 50 -11.12 -1.97 -2.56
CA TRP A 50 -10.83 -0.70 -1.89
C TRP A 50 -11.41 -0.65 -0.47
N GLU A 51 -12.64 -1.13 -0.27
CA GLU A 51 -13.27 -1.24 1.05
C GLU A 51 -12.51 -2.24 1.95
N GLU A 52 -12.09 -3.39 1.41
CA GLU A 52 -11.25 -4.36 2.12
C GLU A 52 -9.89 -3.77 2.53
N LYS A 53 -9.26 -2.99 1.64
CA LYS A 53 -8.01 -2.31 1.96
C LYS A 53 -8.23 -1.29 3.09
N ARG A 54 -9.27 -0.47 3.00
CA ARG A 54 -9.59 0.55 4.01
C ARG A 54 -9.86 -0.06 5.38
N THR A 55 -10.59 -1.17 5.44
CA THR A 55 -10.86 -1.86 6.72
C THR A 55 -9.58 -2.43 7.34
N LYS A 56 -8.69 -3.02 6.54
CA LYS A 56 -7.36 -3.50 6.98
C LYS A 56 -6.47 -2.36 7.46
N GLU A 57 -6.45 -1.22 6.76
CA GLU A 57 -5.70 -0.04 7.19
C GLU A 57 -6.20 0.51 8.53
N ILE A 58 -7.52 0.58 8.72
CA ILE A 58 -8.10 0.98 10.01
C ILE A 58 -7.72 -0.02 11.11
N ALA A 59 -7.75 -1.33 10.83
CA ALA A 59 -7.37 -2.35 11.80
C ALA A 59 -5.89 -2.25 12.18
N LEU A 60 -5.01 -2.09 11.19
CA LEU A 60 -3.58 -1.88 11.40
C LEU A 60 -3.35 -0.62 12.23
N ALA A 61 -3.97 0.50 11.85
CA ALA A 61 -3.86 1.76 12.58
C ALA A 61 -4.37 1.66 14.03
N LYS A 62 -5.34 0.78 14.33
CA LYS A 62 -5.79 0.52 15.70
C LYS A 62 -4.74 -0.25 16.51
N ILE A 63 -4.07 -1.23 15.89
CA ILE A 63 -3.05 -2.06 16.54
C ILE A 63 -1.76 -1.27 16.77
N THR A 64 -1.34 -0.45 15.80
CA THR A 64 -0.11 0.35 15.88
C THR A 64 -0.27 1.62 16.72
N ARG A 65 -1.41 1.82 17.40
CA ARG A 65 -1.57 2.96 18.31
C ARG A 65 -0.57 2.85 19.46
N PRO A 66 0.20 3.92 19.75
CA PRO A 66 1.17 3.91 20.84
C PRO A 66 0.52 3.62 22.20
N GLN A 67 -0.72 4.06 22.43
CA GLN A 67 -1.47 3.68 23.64
C GLN A 67 -1.62 2.16 23.83
N LEU A 68 -1.74 1.38 22.75
CA LEU A 68 -1.89 -0.07 22.84
C LEU A 68 -0.54 -0.75 23.07
N LEU A 69 0.53 -0.16 22.55
CA LEU A 69 1.91 -0.53 22.87
C LEU A 69 2.21 -0.28 24.35
N ASP A 70 1.80 0.86 24.90
CA ASP A 70 1.96 1.19 26.33
C ASP A 70 1.21 0.20 27.24
N THR A 71 -0.04 -0.13 26.92
CA THR A 71 -0.81 -1.10 27.71
C THR A 71 -0.25 -2.51 27.57
N MET A 72 0.18 -2.92 26.38
CA MET A 72 0.80 -4.23 26.17
C MET A 72 2.15 -4.32 26.89
N ALA A 73 2.94 -3.24 26.90
CA ALA A 73 4.19 -3.14 27.64
C ALA A 73 3.98 -3.22 29.16
N GLN A 74 2.97 -2.52 29.68
CA GLN A 74 2.59 -2.60 31.09
C GLN A 74 2.12 -4.01 31.49
N GLN A 75 1.35 -4.68 30.62
CA GLN A 75 0.80 -6.01 30.91
C GLN A 75 1.82 -7.15 30.76
N LYS A 76 2.69 -7.12 29.76
CA LYS A 76 3.63 -8.23 29.46
C LYS A 76 5.02 -8.03 29.99
N PHE A 77 5.50 -6.79 30.08
CA PHE A 77 6.89 -6.48 30.43
C PHE A 77 7.04 -5.79 31.80
N THR A 78 5.96 -5.68 32.59
CA THR A 78 5.93 -4.97 33.89
C THR A 78 6.59 -3.58 33.83
N LEU A 79 6.61 -2.96 32.64
CA LEU A 79 7.23 -1.67 32.39
C LEU A 79 6.30 -0.58 32.94
N LYS A 80 6.68 0.03 34.06
CA LYS A 80 6.01 1.21 34.59
C LYS A 80 6.33 2.44 33.74
N LYS A 81 5.36 3.32 33.56
CA LYS A 81 5.54 4.60 32.87
C LYS A 81 6.63 5.41 33.57
N VAL A 82 7.66 5.83 32.85
CA VAL A 82 8.84 6.53 33.41
C VAL A 82 8.37 7.81 34.09
N GLN A 83 8.55 7.90 35.41
CA GLN A 83 8.28 9.11 36.19
C GLN A 83 9.56 9.95 36.28
N ALA A 84 9.43 11.28 36.26
CA ALA A 84 10.56 12.21 36.20
C ALA A 84 11.59 12.05 37.33
N ASN A 85 11.20 11.46 38.47
CA ASN A 85 12.07 11.22 39.63
C ASN A 85 12.44 9.74 39.83
N GLN A 86 12.30 8.89 38.81
CA GLN A 86 12.60 7.47 38.91
C GLN A 86 14.04 7.17 38.48
N ILE A 87 14.87 6.72 39.42
CA ILE A 87 16.25 6.32 39.15
C ILE A 87 16.24 4.92 38.52
N ILE A 88 16.56 4.84 37.22
CA ILE A 88 16.69 3.57 36.50
C ILE A 88 18.11 3.06 36.76
N HIS A 89 18.22 1.99 37.55
CA HIS A 89 19.47 1.24 37.66
C HIS A 89 19.69 0.45 36.38
N LEU A 90 20.28 1.10 35.37
CA LEU A 90 20.93 0.41 34.27
C LEU A 90 22.19 -0.21 34.88
N THR A 91 22.07 -1.36 35.55
CA THR A 91 23.22 -2.21 35.81
C THR A 91 23.69 -2.70 34.45
N GLY A 92 24.49 -1.86 33.80
CA GLY A 92 25.38 -2.31 32.76
C GLY A 92 26.12 -3.51 33.32
N ALA A 93 26.25 -4.54 32.51
CA ALA A 93 27.26 -5.55 32.70
C ALA A 93 28.66 -4.90 32.52
N MET A 94 28.94 -3.84 33.28
CA MET A 94 30.27 -3.27 33.43
C MET A 94 30.93 -4.07 34.54
N THR A 95 31.57 -5.13 34.05
CA THR A 95 32.68 -5.85 34.64
C THR A 95 33.43 -5.04 35.71
N LYS A 96 33.67 -5.73 36.83
CA LYS A 96 34.23 -5.29 38.12
C LYS A 96 35.68 -4.76 38.07
N GLU A 97 36.08 -4.00 37.05
CA GLU A 97 37.47 -3.55 36.89
C GLU A 97 37.71 -2.07 37.20
N ALA A 98 36.68 -1.22 37.24
CA ALA A 98 36.86 0.21 37.45
C ALA A 98 37.17 0.62 38.92
N ASP A 99 36.74 -0.17 39.92
CA ASP A 99 36.88 0.19 41.34
C ASP A 99 38.29 -0.01 41.92
N LYS A 100 39.21 -0.66 41.19
CA LYS A 100 40.59 -0.87 41.69
C LYS A 100 41.54 0.29 41.38
N VAL A 101 41.21 1.17 40.44
CA VAL A 101 42.13 2.24 40.03
C VAL A 101 42.04 3.43 40.98
N VAL A 102 40.84 3.79 41.43
CA VAL A 102 40.63 4.98 42.29
C VAL A 102 41.29 4.83 43.68
N ASN A 103 41.36 3.61 44.23
CA ASN A 103 41.87 3.39 45.58
C ASN A 103 43.41 3.31 45.66
N LYS A 104 44.12 3.24 44.53
CA LYS A 104 45.59 3.16 44.52
C LYS A 104 46.27 4.54 44.51
N ASP A 105 45.58 5.57 44.00
CA ASP A 105 46.15 6.91 43.85
C ASP A 105 46.05 7.77 45.13
N ILE A 106 45.19 7.38 46.08
CA ILE A 106 45.06 8.07 47.37
C ILE A 106 46.18 7.66 48.35
N ALA A 107 46.66 6.42 48.27
CA ALA A 107 47.63 5.87 49.23
C ALA A 107 49.10 6.34 49.03
N LYS A 108 49.40 7.14 48.01
CA LYS A 108 50.77 7.59 47.70
C LYS A 108 51.07 9.05 48.03
N LYS A 109 50.12 9.80 48.59
CA LYS A 109 50.27 11.25 48.78
C LYS A 109 50.67 11.70 50.19
N ASP A 110 50.76 10.77 51.14
CA ASP A 110 51.17 11.06 52.51
C ASP A 110 52.45 10.28 52.87
N LEU A 111 53.61 10.76 52.41
CA LEU A 111 54.92 10.50 53.02
C LEU A 111 55.89 11.65 52.74
#